data_AF-A0A6H0V3U4-F1
#
_entry.id   AF-A0A6H0V3U4-F1
#
_cell.length_a   1.000
_cell.length_b   1.000
_cell.length_c   1.000
_cell.angle_alpha   90.00
_cell.angle_beta   90.00
_cell.angle_gamma   90.00
#
_symmetry.space_group_name_H-M   'P 1'
#
loop_
_entity.id
_entity.type
_entity.pdbx_description
1 polymer ?
#
loop_
_entity_poly.entity_id
_entity_poly.type
_entity_poly.pdbx_seq_one_letter_code
_entity_poly.pdbx_strand_id
1 'polypeptide(L)'
;MDRQILINNFLKKAKNGKVSYEDITGNKKYRFFKAVEKSGYYELDNEKILEDEKFDGHYVYETNRHDLTPDQIVDLYAKQWKVEENFRSLKSRLALRPMYLSTWKHIAGYICICFLSLVLMKFLVFKINDLTGLFQKDKFTEHRLTEMMKNVMSIEERFNGKTIKSIDVIDDSIEDCWNDYTLVKKVLEMTKK
;
A
#
# COMPACT_ATOMS: atom_id res chain seq x y z
N MET A 1 -11.24 -4.89 -22.76
CA MET A 1 -11.47 -3.43 -22.90
C MET A 1 -10.20 -2.67 -23.29
N ASP A 2 -9.05 -2.93 -22.66
CA ASP A 2 -7.78 -2.24 -23.00
C ASP A 2 -7.19 -2.64 -24.38
N ARG A 3 -7.39 -3.89 -24.85
CA ARG A 3 -6.86 -4.39 -26.14
C ARG A 3 -7.32 -3.55 -27.35
N GLN A 4 -8.63 -3.34 -27.50
CA GLN A 4 -9.19 -2.56 -28.61
C GLN A 4 -8.74 -1.09 -28.60
N ILE A 5 -8.57 -0.50 -27.42
CA ILE A 5 -8.06 0.87 -27.28
C ILE A 5 -6.62 0.97 -27.80
N LEU A 6 -5.77 -0.02 -27.48
CA LEU A 6 -4.38 -0.05 -27.94
C LEU A 6 -4.28 -0.26 -29.46
N ILE A 7 -5.09 -1.15 -30.02
CA ILE A 7 -5.17 -1.38 -31.48
C ILE A 7 -5.62 -0.09 -32.20
N ASN A 8 -6.70 0.55 -31.72
CA ASN A 8 -7.20 1.79 -32.33
C ASN A 8 -6.19 2.94 -32.25
N ASN A 9 -5.48 3.07 -31.13
CA ASN A 9 -4.42 4.07 -30.97
C ASN A 9 -3.26 3.83 -31.93
N PHE A 10 -2.91 2.56 -32.18
CA PHE A 10 -1.91 2.20 -33.17
C PHE A 10 -2.38 2.56 -34.58
N LEU A 11 -3.59 2.15 -34.97
CA LEU A 11 -4.16 2.40 -36.29
C LEU A 11 -4.29 3.89 -36.61
N LYS A 12 -4.62 4.74 -35.63
CA LYS A 12 -4.64 6.21 -35.80
C LYS A 12 -3.31 6.80 -36.22
N LYS A 13 -2.20 6.17 -35.82
CA LYS A 13 -0.83 6.62 -36.13
C LYS A 13 -0.20 5.85 -37.28
N ALA A 14 -0.81 4.73 -37.69
CA ALA A 14 -0.25 3.85 -38.68
C ALA A 14 -0.36 4.46 -40.09
N LYS A 15 0.74 4.43 -40.82
CA LYS A 15 0.79 4.68 -42.26
C LYS A 15 1.14 3.36 -42.94
N ASN A 16 0.30 2.89 -43.86
CA ASN A 16 0.44 1.58 -44.51
C ASN A 16 0.57 0.40 -43.53
N GLY A 17 -0.16 0.45 -42.40
CA GLY A 17 -0.13 -0.60 -41.37
C GLY A 17 1.12 -0.58 -40.47
N LYS A 18 2.00 0.42 -40.62
CA LYS A 18 3.24 0.55 -39.83
C LYS A 18 3.30 1.88 -39.08
N VAL A 19 3.92 1.90 -37.91
CA VAL A 19 4.16 3.11 -37.09
C VAL A 19 5.66 3.28 -36.85
N SER A 20 6.20 4.48 -37.06
CA SER A 20 7.60 4.80 -36.76
C SER A 20 7.86 4.82 -35.24
N TYR A 21 9.05 4.40 -34.80
CA TYR A 21 9.47 4.45 -33.40
C TYR A 21 9.26 5.83 -32.74
N GLU A 22 9.47 6.90 -33.49
CA GLU A 22 9.38 8.29 -33.03
C GLU A 22 7.93 8.71 -32.68
N ASP A 23 6.95 8.17 -33.40
CA ASP A 23 5.52 8.49 -33.23
C ASP A 23 4.88 7.69 -32.08
N ILE A 24 5.56 6.63 -31.62
CA ILE A 24 5.13 5.85 -30.48
C ILE A 24 5.63 6.57 -29.22
N THR A 25 4.71 7.05 -28.37
CA THR A 25 5.02 7.75 -27.11
C THR A 25 4.30 7.07 -25.91
N GLY A 26 4.96 6.99 -24.74
CA GLY A 26 4.44 6.34 -23.51
C GLY A 26 5.16 5.06 -23.05
N ASN A 27 4.79 4.48 -21.89
CA ASN A 27 5.39 3.24 -21.36
C ASN A 27 4.59 1.95 -21.67
N LYS A 28 3.34 2.05 -22.17
CA LYS A 28 2.48 0.88 -22.51
C LYS A 28 2.84 0.22 -23.85
N LYS A 29 4.08 0.39 -24.31
CA LYS A 29 4.41 0.47 -25.73
C LYS A 29 4.48 -0.83 -26.54
N TYR A 30 4.34 -2.01 -25.96
CA TYR A 30 4.83 -3.20 -26.68
C TYR A 30 4.00 -4.48 -26.52
N ARG A 31 2.80 -4.41 -25.93
CA ARG A 31 2.03 -5.64 -25.68
C ARG A 31 1.62 -6.35 -26.98
N PHE A 32 1.20 -5.57 -28.00
CA PHE A 32 0.67 -6.09 -29.27
C PHE A 32 1.44 -5.58 -30.50
N PHE A 33 2.66 -5.05 -30.34
CA PHE A 33 3.44 -4.49 -31.45
C PHE A 33 4.69 -5.33 -31.69
N LYS A 34 5.00 -5.61 -32.95
CA LYS A 34 6.19 -6.32 -33.41
C LYS A 34 7.06 -5.37 -34.23
N ALA A 35 8.36 -5.35 -33.97
CA ALA A 35 9.29 -4.54 -34.75
C ALA A 35 9.48 -5.16 -36.14
N VAL A 36 9.35 -4.33 -37.18
CA VAL A 36 9.56 -4.73 -38.58
C VAL A 36 11.05 -4.62 -38.89
N GLU A 37 11.84 -5.62 -38.51
CA GLU A 37 13.29 -5.67 -38.75
C GLU A 37 14.04 -4.37 -38.29
N LYS A 38 15.28 -4.15 -38.73
CA LYS A 38 16.08 -2.95 -38.39
C LYS A 38 15.57 -1.65 -39.03
N SER A 39 14.30 -1.60 -39.44
CA SER A 39 13.74 -0.46 -40.19
C SER A 39 13.25 0.68 -39.29
N GLY A 40 13.19 0.49 -37.97
CA GLY A 40 12.68 1.49 -37.03
C GLY A 40 11.15 1.62 -37.01
N TYR A 41 10.44 0.71 -37.66
CA TYR A 41 8.97 0.65 -37.70
C TYR A 41 8.42 -0.52 -36.89
N TYR A 42 7.18 -0.38 -36.44
CA TYR A 42 6.40 -1.42 -35.78
C TYR A 42 5.15 -1.77 -36.61
N GLU A 43 4.74 -3.03 -36.54
CA GLU A 43 3.48 -3.57 -37.03
C GLU A 43 2.67 -4.18 -35.86
N LEU A 44 1.38 -4.44 -36.08
CA LEU A 44 0.57 -5.16 -35.10
C LEU A 44 0.94 -6.64 -35.09
N ASP A 45 1.17 -7.17 -33.90
CA ASP A 45 1.38 -8.58 -33.64
C ASP A 45 0.02 -9.29 -33.53
N ASN A 46 -0.52 -9.71 -34.68
CA ASN A 46 -1.83 -10.37 -34.73
C ASN A 46 -1.86 -11.70 -33.96
N GLU A 47 -0.73 -12.41 -33.86
CA GLU A 47 -0.66 -13.66 -33.11
C GLU A 47 -0.87 -13.41 -31.62
N LYS A 48 -0.18 -12.41 -31.04
CA LYS A 48 -0.40 -12.00 -29.65
C LYS A 48 -1.79 -11.46 -29.38
N ILE A 49 -2.38 -10.76 -30.35
CA ILE A 49 -3.77 -10.25 -30.22
C ILE A 49 -4.75 -11.42 -30.12
N LEU A 50 -4.60 -12.43 -30.97
CA LEU A 50 -5.44 -13.63 -30.95
C LEU A 50 -5.22 -14.48 -29.69
N GLU A 51 -3.99 -14.54 -29.19
CA GLU A 51 -3.69 -15.23 -27.95
C GLU A 51 -4.32 -14.53 -26.74
N ASP A 52 -4.21 -13.21 -26.66
CA ASP A 52 -4.85 -12.40 -25.61
C ASP A 52 -6.38 -12.49 -25.64
N GLU A 53 -6.98 -12.61 -26.84
CA GLU A 53 -8.41 -12.81 -27.03
C GLU A 53 -8.93 -14.11 -26.40
N LYS A 54 -8.13 -15.18 -26.35
CA LYS A 54 -8.52 -16.45 -25.70
C LYS A 54 -8.77 -16.30 -24.20
N PHE A 55 -8.22 -15.25 -23.59
CA PHE A 55 -8.31 -15.01 -22.15
C PHE A 55 -9.40 -13.98 -21.80
N ASP A 56 -10.19 -13.52 -22.78
CA ASP A 56 -11.30 -12.60 -22.51
C ASP A 56 -12.30 -13.20 -21.53
N GLY A 57 -12.62 -12.44 -20.47
CA GLY A 57 -13.49 -12.91 -19.39
C GLY A 57 -12.77 -13.69 -18.28
N HIS A 58 -11.47 -13.94 -18.40
CA HIS A 58 -10.64 -14.57 -17.37
C HIS A 58 -9.71 -13.55 -16.69
N TYR A 59 -9.41 -13.80 -15.41
CA TYR A 59 -8.39 -13.07 -14.68
C TYR A 59 -7.08 -13.89 -14.74
N VAL A 60 -6.10 -13.41 -15.50
CA VAL A 60 -4.85 -14.13 -15.77
C VAL A 60 -3.68 -13.47 -15.05
N TYR A 61 -2.88 -14.29 -14.36
CA TYR A 61 -1.62 -13.86 -13.78
C TYR A 61 -0.46 -14.16 -14.73
N GLU A 62 0.30 -13.14 -15.09
CA GLU A 62 1.56 -13.28 -15.82
C GLU A 62 2.71 -13.03 -14.84
N THR A 63 3.61 -14.00 -14.69
CA THR A 63 4.74 -13.91 -13.77
C THR A 63 6.00 -14.54 -14.36
N ASN A 64 7.16 -13.98 -14.01
CA ASN A 64 8.48 -14.53 -14.33
C ASN A 64 9.00 -15.47 -13.22
N ARG A 65 8.18 -15.74 -12.19
CA ARG A 65 8.50 -16.64 -11.08
C ARG A 65 8.11 -18.06 -11.47
N HIS A 66 9.09 -18.85 -11.89
CA HIS A 66 8.93 -20.27 -12.23
C HIS A 66 9.09 -21.21 -11.03
N ASP A 67 9.50 -20.68 -9.88
CA ASP A 67 9.73 -21.41 -8.64
C ASP A 67 8.47 -21.58 -7.78
N LEU A 68 7.36 -20.95 -8.16
CA LEU A 68 6.10 -20.94 -7.41
C LEU A 68 5.02 -21.74 -8.12
N THR A 69 4.20 -22.43 -7.33
CA THR A 69 2.98 -23.08 -7.83
C THR A 69 1.90 -22.04 -8.18
N PRO A 70 0.94 -22.36 -9.07
CA PRO A 70 -0.17 -21.46 -9.40
C PRO A 70 -0.92 -20.95 -8.17
N ASP A 71 -1.22 -21.81 -7.18
CA ASP A 71 -1.90 -21.40 -5.95
C ASP A 71 -1.08 -20.40 -5.14
N GLN A 72 0.24 -20.61 -5.03
CA GLN A 72 1.14 -19.67 -4.37
C GLN A 72 1.22 -18.32 -5.11
N ILE A 73 1.15 -18.33 -6.43
CA ILE A 73 1.11 -17.09 -7.24
C ILE A 73 -0.18 -16.34 -6.92
N VAL A 74 -1.34 -17.01 -6.97
CA VAL A 74 -2.64 -16.40 -6.63
C VAL A 74 -2.60 -15.81 -5.22
N ASP A 75 -2.13 -16.56 -4.23
CA ASP A 75 -2.00 -16.10 -2.84
C ASP A 75 -1.05 -14.92 -2.66
N LEU A 76 0.02 -14.86 -3.45
CA LEU A 76 0.99 -13.77 -3.42
C LEU A 76 0.36 -12.48 -3.98
N TYR A 77 -0.28 -12.57 -5.15
CA TYR A 77 -0.96 -11.42 -5.75
C TYR A 77 -2.19 -11.00 -4.94
N ALA A 78 -2.88 -11.94 -4.29
CA ALA A 78 -3.95 -11.64 -3.33
C ALA A 78 -3.45 -10.84 -2.11
N LYS A 79 -2.14 -10.74 -1.85
CA LYS A 79 -1.58 -9.87 -0.79
C LYS A 79 -1.22 -8.46 -1.30
N GLN A 80 -1.39 -8.17 -2.60
CA GLN A 80 -1.08 -6.85 -3.17
C GLN A 80 -1.89 -5.73 -2.54
N TRP A 81 -3.14 -5.98 -2.16
CA TRP A 81 -3.97 -4.98 -1.46
C TRP A 81 -3.33 -4.53 -0.14
N LYS A 82 -2.50 -5.35 0.52
CA LYS A 82 -1.78 -4.96 1.74
C LYS A 82 -0.79 -3.84 1.46
N VAL A 83 -0.16 -3.86 0.28
CA VAL A 83 0.74 -2.79 -0.16
C VAL A 83 -0.05 -1.50 -0.37
N GLU A 84 -1.21 -1.58 -1.01
CA GLU A 84 -2.09 -0.42 -1.20
C GLU A 84 -2.61 0.14 0.13
N GLU A 85 -2.97 -0.74 1.08
CA GLU A 85 -3.34 -0.36 2.45
C GLU A 85 -2.19 0.39 3.13
N ASN A 86 -0.97 -0.11 3.05
CA ASN A 86 0.21 0.55 3.61
C ASN A 86 0.45 1.94 3.01
N PHE A 87 0.30 2.08 1.69
CA PHE A 87 0.37 3.38 1.03
C PHE A 87 -0.76 4.32 1.46
N ARG A 88 -1.95 3.79 1.71
CA ARG A 88 -3.06 4.57 2.26
C ARG A 88 -2.71 5.09 3.65
N SER A 89 -2.21 4.23 4.54
CA SER A 89 -1.80 4.59 5.91
C SER A 89 -0.67 5.62 5.92
N LEU A 90 0.35 5.46 5.06
CA LEU A 90 1.42 6.45 4.91
C LEU A 90 0.86 7.82 4.55
N LYS A 91 -0.09 7.88 3.61
CA LYS A 91 -0.67 9.13 3.13
C LYS A 91 -1.65 9.76 4.12
N SER A 92 -2.47 8.96 4.82
CA SER A 92 -3.57 9.47 5.65
C SER A 92 -3.22 9.59 7.13
N ARG A 93 -2.47 8.64 7.69
CA ARG A 93 -2.12 8.60 9.13
C ARG A 93 -0.77 9.23 9.41
N LEU A 94 0.20 8.99 8.54
CA LEU A 94 1.58 9.46 8.69
C LEU A 94 1.91 10.67 7.80
N ALA A 95 0.87 11.30 7.25
CA ALA A 95 0.90 12.59 6.57
C ALA A 95 1.93 12.73 5.42
N LEU A 96 2.23 11.65 4.66
CA LEU A 96 3.16 11.67 3.51
C LEU A 96 2.77 12.63 2.35
N ARG A 97 1.74 13.45 2.52
CA ARG A 97 1.16 14.34 1.50
C ARG A 97 2.01 15.61 1.32
N PRO A 98 1.87 16.30 0.16
CA PRO A 98 2.99 16.96 -0.51
C PRO A 98 3.65 17.96 0.43
N MET A 99 4.94 17.74 0.57
CA MET A 99 5.77 18.53 1.43
C MET A 99 6.25 19.75 0.65
N TYR A 100 6.06 20.94 1.21
CA TYR A 100 6.72 22.15 0.74
C TYR A 100 8.21 22.14 1.13
N LEU A 101 8.91 21.05 0.82
CA LEU A 101 10.33 20.89 1.05
C LEU A 101 11.09 21.11 -0.25
N SER A 102 12.10 21.96 -0.18
CA SER A 102 12.85 22.39 -1.37
C SER A 102 14.07 21.51 -1.69
N THR A 103 14.52 20.65 -0.77
CA THR A 103 15.75 19.85 -0.96
C THR A 103 15.50 18.34 -0.92
N TRP A 104 16.19 17.61 -1.80
CA TRP A 104 16.12 16.16 -1.88
C TRP A 104 16.45 15.45 -0.56
N LYS A 105 17.41 15.98 0.21
CA LYS A 105 17.81 15.39 1.51
C LYS A 105 16.66 15.42 2.52
N HIS A 106 15.92 16.53 2.62
CA HIS A 106 14.78 16.61 3.53
C HIS A 106 13.63 15.70 3.09
N ILE A 107 13.38 15.61 1.77
CA ILE A 107 12.35 14.70 1.22
C ILE A 107 12.69 13.26 1.59
N ALA A 108 13.93 12.83 1.37
CA ALA A 108 14.38 11.48 1.70
C ALA A 108 14.30 11.20 3.21
N GLY A 109 14.75 12.14 4.05
CA GLY A 109 14.69 12.00 5.51
C GLY A 109 13.26 11.85 6.03
N TYR A 110 12.32 12.65 5.52
CA TYR A 110 10.93 12.56 5.92
C TYR A 110 10.26 11.26 5.46
N ILE A 111 10.47 10.85 4.21
CA ILE A 111 9.96 9.56 3.71
C ILE A 111 10.50 8.41 4.59
N CYS A 112 11.77 8.47 4.99
CA CYS A 112 12.38 7.49 5.88
C CYS A 112 11.68 7.45 7.25
N ILE A 113 11.43 8.61 7.87
CA ILE A 113 10.74 8.69 9.16
C ILE A 113 9.30 8.16 9.05
N CYS A 114 8.54 8.56 8.02
CA CYS A 114 7.19 8.05 7.80
C CYS A 114 7.19 6.54 7.58
N PHE A 115 8.15 6.01 6.81
CA PHE A 115 8.29 4.57 6.61
C PHE A 115 8.62 3.83 7.91
N LEU A 116 9.58 4.34 8.70
CA LEU A 116 9.94 3.76 9.99
C LEU A 116 8.75 3.75 10.96
N SER A 117 8.00 4.85 11.03
CA SER A 117 6.78 4.95 11.83
C SER A 117 5.73 3.92 11.39
N LEU A 118 5.55 3.70 10.08
CA LEU A 118 4.64 2.67 9.57
C LEU A 118 5.08 1.27 10.04
N VAL A 119 6.37 0.96 9.91
CA VAL A 119 6.92 -0.35 10.33
C VAL A 119 6.69 -0.57 11.81
N LEU A 120 6.99 0.42 12.66
CA LEU A 120 6.77 0.34 14.11
C LEU A 120 5.28 0.15 14.44
N MET A 121 4.41 0.93 13.80
CA MET A 121 2.96 0.83 13.99
C MET A 121 2.43 -0.56 13.61
N LYS A 122 2.83 -1.09 12.45
CA LYS A 122 2.45 -2.44 11.99
C LYS A 122 2.98 -3.52 12.93
N PHE A 123 4.23 -3.38 13.37
CA PHE A 123 4.85 -4.32 14.29
C PHE A 123 4.13 -4.35 15.64
N LEU A 124 3.76 -3.19 16.19
CA LEU A 124 3.00 -3.10 17.43
C LEU A 124 1.64 -3.78 17.31
N VAL A 125 0.89 -3.48 16.24
CA VAL A 125 -0.40 -4.12 15.96
C VAL A 125 -0.24 -5.64 15.82
N PHE A 126 0.80 -6.11 15.13
CA PHE A 126 1.10 -7.53 15.02
C PHE A 126 1.35 -8.16 16.40
N LYS A 127 2.23 -7.56 17.21
CA LYS A 127 2.59 -8.07 18.54
C LYS A 127 1.43 -8.09 19.52
N ILE A 128 0.57 -7.08 19.50
CA ILE A 128 -0.64 -7.06 20.34
C ILE A 128 -1.53 -8.24 19.98
N ASN A 129 -1.86 -8.42 18.70
CA ASN A 129 -2.72 -9.53 18.27
C ASN A 129 -2.10 -10.92 18.57
N ASP A 130 -0.79 -11.06 18.36
CA ASP A 130 -0.03 -12.29 18.63
C ASP A 130 -0.09 -12.68 20.12
N LEU A 131 0.11 -11.73 21.03
CA LEU A 131 0.15 -11.99 22.48
C LEU A 131 -1.24 -12.08 23.12
N THR A 132 -2.25 -11.45 22.53
CA THR A 132 -3.63 -11.43 23.06
C THR A 132 -4.51 -12.51 22.45
N GLY A 133 -4.09 -13.12 21.34
CA GLY A 133 -4.90 -14.08 20.60
C GLY A 133 -6.14 -13.46 19.95
N LEU A 134 -6.13 -12.15 19.68
CA LEU A 134 -7.24 -11.47 19.01
C LEU A 134 -7.23 -11.78 17.51
N PHE A 135 -8.36 -12.28 17.00
CA PHE A 135 -8.51 -12.67 15.60
C PHE A 135 -9.82 -12.12 15.00
N GLN A 136 -9.88 -12.09 13.67
CA GLN A 136 -11.06 -11.68 12.88
C GLN A 136 -11.64 -10.32 13.30
N LYS A 137 -12.87 -10.29 13.85
CA LYS A 137 -13.61 -9.07 14.21
C LYS A 137 -13.01 -8.36 15.41
N ASP A 138 -12.41 -9.10 16.33
CA ASP A 138 -11.85 -8.55 17.57
C ASP A 138 -10.40 -8.08 17.41
N LYS A 139 -9.84 -8.29 16.21
CA LYS A 139 -8.47 -7.95 15.87
C LYS A 139 -8.17 -6.48 16.20
N PHE A 140 -7.06 -6.25 16.88
CA PHE A 140 -6.51 -4.92 17.07
C PHE A 140 -6.01 -4.39 15.72
N THR A 141 -6.39 -3.16 15.35
CA THR A 141 -6.09 -2.58 14.04
C THR A 141 -5.31 -1.28 14.16
N GLU A 142 -4.73 -0.80 13.05
CA GLU A 142 -4.09 0.52 13.01
C GLU A 142 -5.06 1.65 13.37
N HIS A 143 -6.35 1.50 13.04
CA HIS A 143 -7.35 2.50 13.35
C HIS A 143 -7.54 2.59 14.87
N ARG A 144 -7.74 1.46 15.55
CA ARG A 144 -7.81 1.37 17.02
C ARG A 144 -6.60 2.01 17.68
N LEU A 145 -5.40 1.67 17.22
CA LEU A 145 -4.16 2.28 17.71
C LEU A 145 -4.15 3.81 17.52
N THR A 146 -4.58 4.30 16.36
CA THR A 146 -4.57 5.73 16.06
C THR A 146 -5.61 6.49 16.88
N GLU A 147 -6.81 5.94 17.04
CA GLU A 147 -7.88 6.54 17.86
C GLU A 147 -7.51 6.55 19.33
N MET A 148 -6.99 5.44 19.86
CA MET A 148 -6.44 5.36 21.21
C MET A 148 -5.39 6.46 21.45
N MET A 149 -4.40 6.59 20.55
CA MET A 149 -3.35 7.60 20.69
C MET A 149 -3.85 9.05 20.61
N LYS A 150 -4.98 9.30 19.94
CA LYS A 150 -5.57 10.65 19.81
C LYS A 150 -6.48 11.02 20.97
N ASN A 151 -7.24 10.06 21.47
CA ASN A 151 -8.37 10.32 22.37
C ASN A 151 -8.05 10.00 23.83
N VAL A 152 -7.07 9.13 24.11
CA VAL A 152 -6.65 8.83 25.48
C VAL A 152 -5.78 9.98 26.00
N MET A 153 -6.34 10.78 26.91
CA MET A 153 -5.68 11.94 27.51
C MET A 153 -5.76 11.90 29.03
N SER A 154 -4.64 12.21 29.68
CA SER A 154 -4.54 12.32 31.13
C SER A 154 -3.93 13.67 31.49
N ILE A 155 -4.52 14.35 32.46
CA ILE A 155 -4.09 15.66 32.96
C ILE A 155 -3.31 15.44 34.25
N GLU A 156 -2.02 15.75 34.23
CA GLU A 156 -1.16 15.72 35.41
C GLU A 156 -0.97 17.13 36.00
N GLU A 157 -1.44 17.36 37.22
CA GLU A 157 -1.06 18.53 38.01
C GLU A 157 0.29 18.29 38.69
N ARG A 158 1.26 19.14 38.39
CA ARG A 158 2.60 19.09 38.97
C ARG A 158 2.86 20.33 39.82
N PHE A 159 3.38 20.13 41.02
CA PHE A 159 3.84 21.22 41.89
C PHE A 159 5.26 20.92 42.37
N ASN A 160 6.16 21.89 42.25
CA ASN A 160 7.60 21.71 42.50
C ASN A 160 8.23 20.48 41.82
N GLY A 161 7.80 20.17 40.60
CA GLY A 161 8.32 19.04 39.82
C GLY A 161 7.85 17.66 40.27
N LYS A 162 7.01 17.56 41.32
CA LYS A 162 6.32 16.32 41.71
C LYS A 162 4.90 16.31 41.15
N THR A 163 4.50 15.19 40.56
CA THR A 163 3.11 14.94 40.14
C THR A 163 2.26 14.77 41.39
N ILE A 164 1.30 15.68 41.59
CA ILE A 164 0.41 15.69 42.75
C ILE A 164 -0.90 14.96 42.43
N LYS A 165 -1.40 15.10 41.20
CA LYS A 165 -2.67 14.54 40.80
C LYS A 165 -2.65 14.20 39.32
N SER A 166 -3.18 13.04 38.96
CA SER A 166 -3.45 12.67 37.56
C SER A 166 -4.95 12.44 37.41
N ILE A 167 -5.56 13.08 36.42
CA ILE A 167 -6.97 12.96 36.12
C ILE A 167 -7.08 12.42 34.69
N ASP A 168 -7.59 11.22 34.56
CA ASP A 168 -7.87 10.62 33.25
C ASP A 168 -9.17 11.23 32.70
N VAL A 169 -9.10 11.75 31.47
CA VAL A 169 -10.25 12.32 30.79
C VAL A 169 -11.02 11.17 30.15
N ILE A 170 -12.15 10.82 30.74
CA ILE A 170 -13.01 9.71 30.30
C ILE A 170 -14.41 10.27 30.04
N ASP A 171 -14.98 9.88 28.90
CA ASP A 171 -16.38 10.10 28.49
C ASP A 171 -16.86 8.83 27.77
N ASP A 172 -18.18 8.64 27.69
CA ASP A 172 -18.82 7.47 27.06
C ASP A 172 -18.36 7.29 25.60
N SER A 173 -18.05 8.38 24.89
CA SER A 173 -17.59 8.33 23.50
C SER A 173 -16.16 7.79 23.31
N ILE A 174 -15.36 7.69 24.39
CA ILE A 174 -13.95 7.31 24.36
C ILE A 174 -13.62 6.09 25.22
N GLU A 175 -14.63 5.40 25.77
CA GLU A 175 -14.45 4.21 26.61
C GLU A 175 -13.67 3.11 25.88
N ASP A 176 -14.00 2.86 24.60
CA ASP A 176 -13.29 1.89 23.76
C ASP A 176 -11.80 2.24 23.59
N CYS A 177 -11.46 3.53 23.53
CA CYS A 177 -10.08 3.98 23.43
C CYS A 177 -9.30 3.70 24.72
N TRP A 178 -9.94 3.84 25.88
CA TRP A 178 -9.35 3.51 27.18
C TRP A 178 -9.20 1.99 27.39
N ASN A 179 -10.14 1.20 26.87
CA ASN A 179 -10.04 -0.26 26.81
C ASN A 179 -8.84 -0.69 25.97
N ASP A 180 -8.65 -0.07 24.80
CA ASP A 180 -7.50 -0.28 23.93
C ASP A 180 -6.18 0.10 24.61
N TYR A 181 -6.15 1.22 25.33
CA TYR A 181 -4.97 1.62 26.11
C TYR A 181 -4.62 0.60 27.18
N THR A 182 -5.61 0.13 27.93
CA THR A 182 -5.40 -0.87 28.99
C THR A 182 -4.89 -2.19 28.42
N LEU A 183 -5.43 -2.62 27.28
CA LEU A 183 -4.95 -3.78 26.53
C LEU A 183 -3.47 -3.63 26.14
N VAL A 184 -3.11 -2.51 25.52
CA VAL A 184 -1.73 -2.25 25.08
C VAL A 184 -0.79 -2.17 26.28
N LYS A 185 -1.19 -1.53 27.38
CA LYS A 185 -0.41 -1.44 28.61
C LYS A 185 -0.11 -2.81 29.20
N LYS A 186 -1.12 -3.69 29.27
CA LYS A 186 -0.96 -5.07 29.74
C LYS A 186 0.03 -5.84 28.87
N VAL A 187 -0.07 -5.72 27.54
CA VAL A 187 0.86 -6.34 26.60
C VAL A 187 2.28 -5.85 26.85
N LEU A 188 2.49 -4.53 26.99
CA LEU A 188 3.82 -3.95 27.26
C LEU A 188 4.42 -4.42 28.59
N GLU A 189 3.60 -4.60 29.62
CA GLU A 189 4.05 -5.15 30.91
C GLU A 189 4.49 -6.62 30.79
N MET A 190 3.80 -7.42 29.96
CA MET A 190 4.20 -8.81 29.70
C MET A 190 5.56 -8.91 29.00
N THR A 191 5.91 -7.96 28.13
CA THR A 191 7.17 -7.93 27.38
C THR A 191 8.37 -7.38 28.16
N LYS A 192 8.16 -6.85 29.39
CA LYS A 192 9.23 -6.32 30.25
C LYS A 192 9.94 -7.40 31.08
N LYS A 193 9.50 -8.65 31.01
CA LYS A 193 10.21 -9.82 31.55
C LYS A 193 11.20 -10.37 30.55
#